data_AF-S6SMY4-F1
#
_entry.id   AF-S6SMY4-F1
#
_cell.length_a   1.000
_cell.length_b   1.000
_cell.length_c   1.000
_cell.angle_alpha   90.00
_cell.angle_beta   90.00
_cell.angle_gamma   90.00
#
_symmetry.space_group_name_H-M   'P 1'
#
loop_
_entity.id
_entity.type
_entity.pdbx_description
1 polymer ?
#
loop_
_entity_poly.entity_id
_entity_poly.type
_entity_poly.pdbx_seq_one_letter_code
_entity_poly.pdbx_strand_id
1 'polypeptide(L)' 'MFLSIGTSGIVYPAAELPLRALGHRATVVHINPARFDVSSQEHFLQGPASVMMQSLIRKDFGSHPAS' A
#
# COMPACT_ATOMS: atom_id res chain seq x y z
N MET A 1 -6.78 -7.67 4.16
CA MET A 1 -6.05 -6.44 3.80
C MET A 1 -5.04 -6.77 2.72
N PHE A 2 -4.82 -5.88 1.76
CA PHE A 2 -3.80 -5.98 0.73
C PHE A 2 -3.02 -4.65 0.68
N LEU A 3 -1.69 -4.74 0.64
CA LEU A 3 -0.81 -3.57 0.64
C LEU A 3 0.05 -3.60 -0.63
N SER A 4 -0.17 -2.64 -1.52
CA SER A 4 0.66 -2.44 -2.73
C SER A 4 1.74 -1.41 -2.43
N ILE A 5 3.01 -1.77 -2.54
CA ILE A 5 4.13 -0.90 -2.12
C ILE A 5 5.12 -0.73 -3.26
N GLY A 6 5.40 0.52 -3.64
CA GLY A 6 6.47 0.84 -4.60
C GLY A 6 6.19 0.39 -6.03
N THR A 7 4.93 0.19 -6.41
CA THR A 7 4.53 -0.21 -7.76
C THR A 7 3.83 0.94 -8.48
N SER A 8 3.98 1.01 -9.80
CA SER A 8 3.19 1.93 -10.64
C SER A 8 1.76 1.47 -10.90
N GLY A 9 1.43 0.21 -10.59
CA GLY A 9 0.11 -0.38 -10.91
C GLY A 9 -0.10 -0.68 -12.40
N ILE A 10 0.95 -0.68 -13.22
CA ILE A 10 0.84 -0.82 -14.69
C ILE A 10 1.28 -2.20 -15.19
N VAL A 11 2.25 -2.83 -14.52
CA VAL A 11 2.88 -4.07 -15.02
C VAL A 11 2.05 -5.30 -14.67
N TYR A 12 1.60 -6.02 -15.68
CA TYR A 12 0.90 -7.30 -15.54
C TYR A 12 1.88 -8.45 -15.23
N PRO A 13 1.46 -9.45 -14.42
CA PRO A 13 0.13 -9.61 -13.81
C PRO A 13 -0.05 -8.87 -12.47
N ALA A 14 1.02 -8.28 -11.92
CA ALA A 14 0.99 -7.70 -10.58
C ALA A 14 -0.02 -6.55 -10.41
N ALA A 15 -0.23 -5.76 -11.48
CA ALA A 15 -1.23 -4.70 -11.55
C ALA A 15 -2.68 -5.17 -11.27
N GLU A 16 -2.98 -6.45 -11.47
CA GLU A 16 -4.33 -6.99 -11.27
C GLU A 16 -4.59 -7.38 -9.79
N LEU A 17 -3.53 -7.57 -8.99
CA LEU A 17 -3.64 -8.07 -7.62
C LEU A 17 -4.48 -7.17 -6.70
N PRO A 18 -4.34 -5.83 -6.71
CA PRO A 18 -5.22 -4.95 -5.93
C PRO A 18 -6.70 -5.11 -6.30
N LEU A 19 -7.01 -5.24 -7.59
CA LEU A 19 -8.38 -5.39 -8.07
C LEU A 19 -8.99 -6.73 -7.61
N ARG A 20 -8.21 -7.82 -7.67
CA ARG A 20 -8.63 -9.13 -7.14
C ARG A 20 -8.87 -9.05 -5.63
N ALA A 21 -8.02 -8.34 -4.90
CA ALA A 21 -8.18 -8.14 -3.46
C ALA A 21 -9.49 -7.39 -3.12
N LEU A 22 -9.87 -6.36 -3.90
CA LEU A 22 -11.19 -5.71 -3.77
C LEU A 22 -12.33 -6.70 -4.01
N GLY A 23 -12.21 -7.58 -5.02
CA GLY A 23 -13.18 -8.65 -5.28
C GLY A 23 -13.38 -9.61 -4.10
N HIS A 24 -12.34 -9.80 -3.29
CA HIS A 24 -12.38 -10.54 -2.03
C HIS A 24 -12.73 -9.69 -0.80
N ARG A 25 -13.24 -8.46 -1.00
CA ARG A 25 -13.61 -7.50 0.06
C ARG A 25 -12.44 -7.11 0.98
N ALA A 26 -11.20 -7.20 0.51
CA ALA A 26 -10.06 -6.73 1.27
C ALA A 26 -9.98 -5.20 1.26
N THR A 27 -9.58 -4.61 2.38
CA THR A 27 -9.04 -3.23 2.38
C THR A 27 -7.77 -3.20 1.54
N VAL A 28 -7.76 -2.37 0.50
CA VAL A 28 -6.61 -2.16 -0.40
C VAL A 28 -5.99 -0.80 -0.11
N VAL A 29 -4.68 -0.80 0.16
CA VAL A 29 -3.90 0.40 0.43
C VAL A 29 -2.69 0.42 -0.50
N HIS A 30 -2.48 1.53 -1.19
CA HIS A 30 -1.31 1.79 -2.03
C HIS A 30 -0.33 2.70 -1.31
N ILE A 31 0.96 2.37 -1.34
CA ILE A 31 2.04 3.18 -0.78
C ILE A 31 3.05 3.45 -1.88
N ASN A 32 3.07 4.68 -2.39
CA ASN A 32 3.96 5.07 -3.48
C ASN A 32 4.20 6.60 -3.47
N PRO A 33 5.40 7.10 -3.79
CA PRO A 33 5.65 8.53 -3.86
C PRO A 33 4.87 9.21 -5.01
N ALA A 34 4.76 8.51 -6.15
CA ALA A 34 4.00 8.99 -7.30
C ALA A 34 2.53 8.54 -7.17
N ARG A 35 1.62 9.51 -7.10
CA ARG A 35 0.17 9.26 -7.10
C ARG A 35 -0.27 8.72 -8.46
N PHE A 36 -1.20 7.77 -8.45
CA PHE A 36 -1.98 7.36 -9.62
C PHE A 36 -3.45 7.28 -9.25
N ASP A 37 -4.31 7.22 -10.26
CA ASP A 37 -5.74 7.12 -10.08
C ASP A 37 -6.10 5.76 -9.44
N VAL A 38 -6.85 5.82 -8.35
CA VAL A 38 -7.38 4.67 -7.62
C VAL A 38 -8.87 4.85 -7.44
N SER A 39 -9.61 3.75 -7.30
CA SER A 39 -11.05 3.82 -7.04
C SER A 39 -11.34 4.41 -5.65
N SER A 40 -12.58 4.85 -5.43
CA SER A 40 -13.04 5.31 -4.12
C SER A 40 -13.06 4.22 -3.04
N GLN A 41 -12.91 2.95 -3.43
CA GLN A 41 -12.84 1.80 -2.52
C GLN A 41 -11.42 1.53 -2.02
N GLU A 42 -10.44 2.27 -2.52
CA GLU A 42 -9.02 2.08 -2.23
C GLU A 42 -8.47 3.26 -1.43
N HIS A 43 -7.41 3.00 -0.67
CA HIS A 43 -6.67 4.03 0.05
C HIS A 43 -5.30 4.26 -0.58
N PHE A 44 -4.78 5.47 -0.43
CA PHE A 44 -3.46 5.82 -0.94
C PHE A 44 -2.68 6.61 0.11
N LEU A 45 -1.50 6.11 0.44
CA LEU A 45 -0.52 6.79 1.28
C LEU A 45 0.62 7.28 0.37
N GLN A 46 0.61 8.59 0.11
CA GLN A 46 1.58 9.18 -0.79
C GLN A 46 2.90 9.48 -0.07
N GLY A 47 3.97 8.81 -0.48
CA GLY A 47 5.31 9.05 0.06
C GLY A 47 6.26 7.86 -0.17
N PRO A 48 7.55 8.01 0.20
CA PRO A 48 8.50 6.91 0.16
C PRO A 48 8.04 5.75 1.04
N ALA A 49 8.09 4.53 0.51
CA ALA A 49 7.63 3.34 1.20
C ALA A 49 8.28 3.17 2.60
N SER A 50 9.59 3.39 2.71
CA SER A 50 10.33 3.29 3.96
C SER A 50 9.78 4.24 5.03
N VAL A 51 9.52 5.49 4.68
CA VAL A 51 9.02 6.53 5.60
C VAL A 51 7.58 6.20 6.04
N MET A 52 6.71 5.86 5.10
CA MET A 52 5.31 5.52 5.39
C MET A 52 5.21 4.27 6.26
N MET A 53 5.94 3.21 5.92
CA MET A 53 5.92 1.95 6.68
C MET A 53 6.53 2.11 8.07
N GLN A 54 7.63 2.86 8.22
CA GLN A 54 8.19 3.16 9.54
C GLN A 54 7.19 3.91 10.42
N SER A 55 6.44 4.86 9.86
CA SER A 55 5.40 5.59 10.58
C SER A 55 4.28 4.65 11.07
N LEU A 56 3.78 3.77 10.18
CA LEU A 56 2.75 2.78 10.53
C LEU A 56 3.22 1.80 11.61
N ILE A 57 4.40 1.21 11.44
CA ILE A 57 4.96 0.26 12.41
C ILE A 57 5.17 0.92 13.77
N ARG A 58 5.74 2.13 13.80
CA ARG A 58 5.95 2.88 15.05
C ARG A 58 4.65 3.20 15.78
N LYS A 59 3.61 3.54 15.02
CA LYS A 59 2.30 3.90 15.59
C LYS A 59 1.63 2.70 16.27
N ASP A 60 1.69 1.53 15.65
CA ASP A 60 0.90 0.38 16.10
C ASP A 60 1.69 -0.60 16.99
N PHE A 61 3.01 -0.70 16.79
CA PHE A 61 3.88 -1.63 17.51
C PHE A 61 4.93 -0.96 18.41
N GLY A 62 4.96 0.38 18.46
CA GLY A 62 5.99 1.14 19.17
C GLY A 62 7.35 1.10 18.46
N SER A 63 8.41 1.54 19.13
CA SER A 63 9.77 1.42 18.61
C SER A 63 10.22 -0.04 18.64
N HIS A 64 9.93 -0.80 17.59
CA HIS A 64 10.54 -2.10 17.36
C HIS A 64 12.06 -1.87 17.25
N PRO A 65 12.90 -2.43 18.14
CA PRO A 65 14.33 -2.32 17.99
C PRO A 65 14.69 -3.01 16.67
N ALA A 66 15.24 -2.24 15.72
CA ALA A 66 15.97 -2.84 14.62
C ALA A 66 17.11 -3.63 15.28
N SER A 67 17.03 -4.96 15.22
CA SER A 67 18.09 -5.85 15.67
C SER A 67 19.36 -5.61 14.86
#